data_AF-A0A358Q1P3-F1
#
_entry.id   AF-A0A358Q1P3-F1
#
_cell.length_a   1.000
_cell.length_b   1.000
_cell.length_c   1.000
_cell.angle_alpha   90.00
_cell.angle_beta   90.00
_cell.angle_gamma   90.00
#
_symmetry.space_group_name_H-M   'P 1'
#
loop_
_entity.id
_entity.type
_entity.pdbx_description
1 polymer ?
#
loop_
_entity_poly.entity_id
_entity_poly.type
_entity_poly.pdbx_seq_one_letter_code
_entity_poly.pdbx_strand_id
1 'polypeptide(L)'
;MRKIKDRYLLTVVAGLLGLIGVTIFDTVTYKMGYSKRTYRETAAGLFVPSKLKARTSNAQILGFSMNGVASIVGAGLLSTLITKTGRDFYGIKGVISGITHGAFLMLMQSALPWNKMKPKDAVSNLSYVLTNAIYGLICGTAIAKLGDDSLFDVEPLNDQLKPTEETSEEVYRGFYTDIDTTNTIGSTYH
;
A
#
# COMPACT_ATOMS: atom_id res chain seq x y z
N MET A 1 5.45 1.30 24.73
CA MET A 1 5.68 0.07 23.95
C MET A 1 7.05 0.16 23.29
N ARG A 2 7.83 -0.92 23.30
CA ARG A 2 9.11 -0.99 22.59
C ARG A 2 8.84 -1.07 21.08
N LYS A 3 9.40 -0.13 20.32
CA LYS A 3 9.27 -0.07 18.85
C LYS A 3 10.19 -1.10 18.17
N ILE A 4 9.85 -1.47 16.94
CA ILE A 4 10.61 -2.43 16.13
C ILE A 4 11.64 -1.65 15.31
N LYS A 5 12.92 -1.96 15.54
CA LYS A 5 14.07 -1.35 14.83
C LYS A 5 14.50 -2.12 13.60
N ASP A 6 14.17 -3.40 13.52
CA ASP A 6 14.51 -4.24 12.39
C ASP A 6 13.42 -4.15 11.31
N ARG A 7 13.81 -3.72 10.10
CA ARG A 7 12.86 -3.51 8.99
C ARG A 7 12.22 -4.81 8.51
N TYR A 8 12.95 -5.92 8.55
CA TYR A 8 12.46 -7.22 8.12
C TYR A 8 11.39 -7.74 9.10
N LEU A 9 11.67 -7.68 10.40
CA LEU A 9 10.72 -8.03 11.45
C LEU A 9 9.47 -7.14 11.40
N LEU A 10 9.63 -5.82 11.20
CA LEU A 10 8.52 -4.89 11.06
C LEU A 10 7.64 -5.28 9.85
N THR A 11 8.26 -5.62 8.73
CA THR A 11 7.59 -6.08 7.51
C THR A 11 6.78 -7.35 7.76
N VAL A 12 7.38 -8.35 8.41
CA VAL A 12 6.71 -9.61 8.73
C VAL A 12 5.51 -9.36 9.65
N VAL A 13 5.68 -8.59 10.72
CA VAL A 13 4.60 -8.27 11.66
C VAL A 13 3.47 -7.50 10.98
N ALA A 14 3.80 -6.47 10.20
CA ALA A 14 2.80 -5.69 9.47
C ALA A 14 2.04 -6.55 8.45
N GLY A 15 2.74 -7.38 7.68
CA GLY A 15 2.13 -8.29 6.71
C GLY A 15 1.20 -9.31 7.37
N LEU A 16 1.58 -9.88 8.52
CA LEU A 16 0.73 -10.81 9.26
C LEU A 16 -0.50 -10.12 9.87
N LEU A 17 -0.37 -8.89 10.39
CA LEU A 17 -1.51 -8.09 10.85
C LEU A 17 -2.47 -7.76 9.69
N GLY A 18 -1.92 -7.39 8.53
CA GLY A 18 -2.69 -7.19 7.30
C GLY A 18 -3.42 -8.46 6.87
N LEU A 19 -2.76 -9.61 6.90
CA LEU A 19 -3.36 -10.91 6.60
C LEU A 19 -4.55 -11.22 7.52
N ILE A 20 -4.40 -10.98 8.83
CA ILE A 20 -5.49 -11.18 9.80
C ILE A 20 -6.68 -10.28 9.44
N GLY A 21 -6.44 -8.99 9.20
CA GLY A 21 -7.48 -8.04 8.86
C GLY A 21 -8.23 -8.40 7.58
N VAL A 22 -7.49 -8.71 6.51
CA VAL A 22 -8.06 -9.21 5.24
C VAL A 22 -8.86 -10.46 5.45
N THR A 23 -8.34 -11.40 6.21
CA THR A 23 -8.98 -12.69 6.45
C THR A 23 -10.32 -12.53 7.16
N ILE A 24 -10.39 -11.63 8.14
CA ILE A 24 -11.63 -11.30 8.84
C ILE A 24 -12.60 -10.62 7.87
N PHE A 25 -12.15 -9.58 7.16
CA PHE A 25 -12.99 -8.81 6.26
C PHE A 25 -13.56 -9.67 5.11
N ASP A 26 -12.72 -10.49 4.48
CA ASP A 26 -13.09 -11.43 3.43
C ASP A 26 -14.10 -12.48 3.93
N THR A 27 -13.93 -12.98 5.16
CA THR A 27 -14.90 -13.92 5.75
C THR A 27 -16.26 -13.25 5.96
N VAL A 28 -16.27 -11.98 6.37
CA VAL A 28 -17.50 -11.19 6.54
C VAL A 28 -18.18 -10.93 5.20
N THR A 29 -17.45 -10.42 4.20
CA THR A 29 -18.02 -10.12 2.87
C THR A 29 -18.49 -11.38 2.14
N TYR A 30 -17.81 -12.51 2.32
CA TYR A 30 -18.26 -13.81 1.83
C TYR A 30 -19.58 -14.24 2.48
N LYS A 31 -19.71 -14.15 3.80
CA LYS A 31 -20.94 -14.49 4.52
C LYS A 31 -22.12 -13.58 4.16
N MET A 32 -21.86 -12.32 3.83
CA MET A 32 -22.87 -11.37 3.36
C MET A 32 -23.25 -11.56 1.88
N GLY A 33 -22.58 -12.45 1.15
CA GLY A 33 -22.85 -12.73 -0.25
C GLY A 33 -22.28 -11.73 -1.24
N TYR A 34 -21.49 -10.74 -0.78
CA TYR A 34 -20.81 -9.78 -1.65
C TYR A 34 -19.62 -10.39 -2.40
N SER A 35 -18.95 -11.37 -1.79
CA SER A 35 -17.92 -12.15 -2.44
C SER A 35 -18.40 -13.58 -2.68
N LYS A 36 -18.18 -14.10 -3.90
CA LYS A 36 -18.52 -15.49 -4.22
C LYS A 36 -17.51 -16.51 -3.73
N ARG A 37 -16.30 -16.08 -3.33
CA ARG A 37 -15.18 -16.93 -2.91
C ARG A 37 -14.29 -16.20 -1.93
N THR A 38 -13.69 -16.94 -1.01
CA THR A 38 -12.70 -16.37 -0.09
C THR A 38 -11.35 -16.20 -0.76
N TYR A 39 -10.52 -15.27 -0.25
CA TYR A 39 -9.12 -15.10 -0.63
C TYR A 39 -8.32 -16.39 -0.52
N ARG A 40 -8.61 -17.22 0.49
CA ARG A 40 -7.91 -18.50 0.72
C ARG A 40 -8.29 -19.52 -0.36
N GLU A 41 -9.57 -19.62 -0.72
CA GLU A 41 -10.02 -20.45 -1.84
C GLU A 41 -9.40 -20.00 -3.17
N THR A 42 -9.33 -18.69 -3.42
CA THR A 42 -8.75 -18.13 -4.65
C THR A 42 -7.26 -18.43 -4.73
N ALA A 43 -6.51 -18.22 -3.65
CA ALA A 43 -5.08 -18.55 -3.61
C ALA A 43 -4.83 -20.06 -3.74
N ALA A 44 -5.58 -20.89 -3.02
CA ALA A 44 -5.48 -22.35 -3.12
C ALA A 44 -5.72 -22.83 -4.56
N GLY A 45 -6.70 -22.22 -5.25
CA GLY A 45 -7.06 -22.52 -6.63
C GLY A 45 -5.98 -22.29 -7.68
N LEU A 46 -4.90 -21.59 -7.34
CA LEU A 46 -3.72 -21.46 -8.20
C LEU A 46 -2.85 -22.72 -8.21
N PHE A 47 -2.85 -23.47 -7.11
CA PHE A 47 -1.95 -24.60 -6.87
C PHE A 47 -2.65 -25.95 -6.91
N VAL A 48 -3.99 -25.97 -7.01
CA VAL A 48 -4.79 -27.19 -7.05
C VAL A 48 -5.63 -27.27 -8.32
N PRO A 49 -5.83 -28.48 -8.89
CA PRO A 49 -6.35 -28.63 -10.25
C PRO A 49 -7.86 -28.37 -10.41
N SER A 50 -8.62 -28.28 -9.31
CA SER A 50 -10.07 -28.10 -9.36
C SER A 50 -10.62 -27.22 -8.24
N LYS A 51 -11.77 -26.57 -8.51
CA LYS A 51 -12.48 -25.71 -7.55
C LYS A 51 -12.91 -26.47 -6.29
N LEU A 52 -13.32 -27.72 -6.44
CA LEU A 52 -13.71 -28.58 -5.32
C LEU A 52 -12.50 -28.92 -4.46
N LYS A 53 -11.35 -29.21 -5.07
CA LYS A 53 -10.11 -29.48 -4.33
C LYS A 53 -9.61 -28.24 -3.59
N ALA A 54 -9.82 -27.03 -4.13
CA ALA A 54 -9.48 -25.78 -3.45
C ALA A 54 -10.25 -25.56 -2.13
N ARG A 55 -11.36 -26.26 -1.91
CA ARG A 55 -12.16 -26.19 -0.67
C ARG A 55 -11.72 -27.17 0.41
N THR A 56 -10.82 -28.10 0.10
CA THR A 56 -10.31 -29.07 1.08
C THR A 56 -9.46 -28.36 2.13
N SER A 57 -9.43 -28.88 3.36
CA SER A 57 -8.67 -28.27 4.46
C SER A 57 -7.19 -28.09 4.13
N ASN A 58 -6.57 -29.09 3.48
CA ASN A 58 -5.16 -29.02 3.07
C ASN A 58 -4.92 -27.91 2.05
N ALA A 59 -5.83 -27.74 1.08
CA ALA A 59 -5.75 -26.67 0.10
C ALA A 59 -5.99 -25.29 0.74
N GLN A 60 -6.88 -25.19 1.72
CA GLN A 60 -7.13 -23.96 2.48
C GLN A 60 -5.92 -23.54 3.32
N ILE A 61 -5.23 -24.50 3.96
CA ILE A 61 -3.98 -24.25 4.68
C ILE A 61 -2.92 -23.73 3.70
N LEU A 62 -2.75 -24.40 2.54
CA LEU A 62 -1.83 -23.93 1.50
C LEU A 62 -2.17 -22.52 1.02
N GLY A 63 -3.44 -22.25 0.71
CA GLY A 63 -3.91 -20.93 0.28
C GLY A 63 -3.68 -19.85 1.33
N PHE A 64 -3.89 -20.17 2.61
CA PHE A 64 -3.60 -19.26 3.71
C PHE A 64 -2.10 -18.95 3.83
N SER A 65 -1.24 -19.97 3.74
CA SER A 65 0.22 -19.79 3.75
C SER A 65 0.70 -18.92 2.58
N MET A 66 0.18 -19.16 1.38
CA MET A 66 0.52 -18.37 0.19
C MET A 66 0.04 -16.92 0.30
N ASN A 67 -1.16 -16.69 0.85
CA ASN A 67 -1.62 -15.34 1.16
C ASN A 67 -0.75 -14.67 2.22
N GLY A 68 -0.22 -15.42 3.19
CA GLY A 68 0.74 -14.89 4.16
C GLY A 68 2.04 -14.42 3.51
N VAL A 69 2.62 -15.23 2.62
CA VAL A 69 3.80 -14.82 1.84
C VAL A 69 3.51 -13.57 1.02
N ALA A 70 2.39 -13.54 0.28
CA ALA A 70 1.98 -12.39 -0.51
C ALA A 70 1.80 -11.13 0.36
N SER A 71 1.18 -11.27 1.53
CA SER A 71 0.99 -10.17 2.49
C SER A 71 2.32 -9.65 3.06
N ILE A 72 3.28 -10.53 3.37
CA ILE A 72 4.61 -10.09 3.83
C ILE A 72 5.33 -9.33 2.71
N VAL A 73 5.26 -9.81 1.45
CA VAL A 73 5.85 -9.13 0.29
C VAL A 73 5.21 -7.75 0.08
N GLY A 74 3.87 -7.66 0.09
CA GLY A 74 3.17 -6.39 -0.05
C GLY A 74 3.51 -5.40 1.07
N ALA A 75 3.59 -5.87 2.31
CA ALA A 75 4.02 -5.06 3.45
C ALA A 75 5.48 -4.60 3.32
N GLY A 76 6.35 -5.39 2.71
CA GLY A 76 7.76 -5.03 2.48
C GLY A 76 7.90 -3.89 1.47
N LEU A 77 7.12 -3.93 0.39
CA LEU A 77 7.04 -2.84 -0.59
C LEU A 77 6.54 -1.55 0.09
N LEU A 78 5.46 -1.65 0.87
CA LEU A 78 4.92 -0.51 1.60
C LEU A 78 5.88 0.00 2.69
N SER A 79 6.55 -0.89 3.42
CA SER A 79 7.55 -0.52 4.41
C SER A 79 8.70 0.22 3.77
N THR A 80 9.15 -0.21 2.59
CA THR A 80 10.20 0.50 1.84
C THR A 80 9.71 1.87 1.39
N LEU A 81 8.47 1.98 0.92
CA LEU A 81 7.87 3.26 0.54
C LEU A 81 7.78 4.22 1.72
N ILE A 82 7.19 3.82 2.85
CA ILE A 82 7.00 4.70 4.03
C ILE A 82 8.35 5.03 4.67
N THR A 83 9.29 4.09 4.76
CA THR A 83 10.61 4.38 5.34
C THR A 83 11.44 5.36 4.51
N LYS A 84 11.24 5.40 3.18
CA LYS A 84 11.95 6.33 2.28
C LYS A 84 11.24 7.67 2.08
N THR A 85 9.91 7.70 2.18
CA THR A 85 9.10 8.90 1.88
C THR A 85 8.54 9.56 3.13
N GLY A 86 8.81 9.02 4.31
CA GLY A 86 8.27 9.51 5.57
C GLY A 86 6.93 8.88 5.97
N ARG A 87 6.57 9.11 7.24
CA ARG A 87 5.33 8.62 7.87
C ARG A 87 4.11 9.48 7.58
N ASP A 88 4.27 10.64 6.97
CA ASP A 88 3.17 11.45 6.47
C ASP A 88 2.23 10.60 5.61
N PHE A 89 0.93 10.87 5.76
CA PHE A 89 -0.13 10.21 5.00
C PHE A 89 -0.04 8.67 4.94
N TYR A 90 0.52 8.01 5.98
CA TYR A 90 0.71 6.55 6.02
C TYR A 90 -0.58 5.76 5.72
N GLY A 91 -1.75 6.30 6.08
CA GLY A 91 -3.04 5.71 5.76
C GLY A 91 -3.34 5.71 4.26
N ILE A 92 -3.16 6.84 3.59
CA ILE A 92 -3.38 6.97 2.13
C ILE A 92 -2.32 6.18 1.36
N LYS A 93 -1.04 6.33 1.73
CA LYS A 93 0.08 5.52 1.17
C LYS A 93 -0.23 4.03 1.30
N GLY A 94 -0.75 3.63 2.47
CA GLY A 94 -1.21 2.28 2.75
C GLY A 94 -2.33 1.83 1.82
N VAL A 95 -3.46 2.55 1.78
CA VAL A 95 -4.62 2.21 0.94
C VAL A 95 -4.23 2.06 -0.54
N ILE A 96 -3.53 3.04 -1.10
CA ILE A 96 -3.11 3.01 -2.51
C ILE A 96 -2.18 1.82 -2.76
N SER A 97 -1.15 1.64 -1.93
CA SER A 97 -0.22 0.51 -2.09
C SER A 97 -0.90 -0.84 -1.96
N GLY A 98 -1.88 -0.95 -1.05
CA GLY A 98 -2.67 -2.16 -0.88
C GLY A 98 -3.47 -2.47 -2.14
N ILE A 99 -4.23 -1.50 -2.67
CA ILE A 99 -4.98 -1.65 -3.93
C ILE A 99 -4.04 -2.04 -5.07
N THR A 100 -2.91 -1.34 -5.24
CA THR A 100 -1.93 -1.61 -6.29
C THR A 100 -1.36 -3.03 -6.17
N HIS A 101 -0.98 -3.46 -4.96
CA HIS A 101 -0.49 -4.80 -4.69
C HIS A 101 -1.54 -5.87 -5.04
N GLY A 102 -2.79 -5.66 -4.61
CA GLY A 102 -3.90 -6.56 -4.91
C GLY A 102 -4.21 -6.66 -6.40
N ALA A 103 -4.26 -5.52 -7.09
CA ALA A 103 -4.48 -5.47 -8.53
C ALA A 103 -3.34 -6.16 -9.30
N PHE A 104 -2.09 -5.97 -8.86
CA PHE A 104 -0.93 -6.66 -9.43
C PHE A 104 -1.04 -8.19 -9.26
N LEU A 105 -1.38 -8.67 -8.06
CA LEU A 105 -1.61 -10.10 -7.83
C LEU A 105 -2.74 -10.62 -8.72
N MET A 106 -3.84 -9.88 -8.83
CA MET A 106 -4.98 -10.28 -9.66
C MET A 106 -4.61 -10.34 -11.15
N LEU A 107 -3.77 -9.40 -11.63
CA LEU A 107 -3.26 -9.40 -12.99
C LEU A 107 -2.36 -10.62 -13.24
N MET A 108 -1.40 -10.87 -12.35
CA MET A 108 -0.53 -12.05 -12.44
C MET A 108 -1.34 -13.34 -12.47
N GLN A 109 -2.31 -13.47 -11.56
CA GLN A 109 -3.20 -14.62 -11.51
C GLN A 109 -4.06 -14.76 -12.77
N SER A 110 -4.49 -13.65 -13.36
CA SER A 110 -5.30 -13.64 -14.58
C SER A 110 -4.50 -14.00 -15.83
N ALA A 111 -3.19 -13.75 -15.83
CA ALA A 111 -2.29 -14.15 -16.90
C ALA A 111 -2.01 -15.66 -16.94
N LEU A 112 -2.22 -16.38 -15.83
CA LEU A 112 -1.98 -17.83 -15.76
C LEU A 112 -3.13 -18.61 -16.45
N PRO A 113 -2.84 -19.40 -17.51
CA PRO A 113 -3.88 -20.10 -18.28
C PRO A 113 -4.58 -21.21 -17.48
N TRP A 114 -3.92 -21.76 -16.46
CA TRP A 114 -4.48 -22.78 -15.56
C TRP A 114 -5.30 -22.22 -14.40
N ASN A 115 -5.36 -20.89 -14.22
CA ASN A 115 -6.17 -20.31 -13.15
C ASN A 115 -7.66 -20.37 -13.49
N LYS A 116 -8.35 -21.38 -12.93
CA LYS A 116 -9.81 -21.58 -13.10
C LYS A 116 -10.66 -20.78 -12.12
N MET A 117 -10.04 -19.99 -11.23
CA MET A 117 -10.70 -19.27 -10.13
C MET A 117 -10.91 -17.77 -10.39
N LYS A 118 -10.65 -17.28 -11.62
CA LYS A 118 -10.84 -15.87 -11.99
C LYS A 118 -12.23 -15.36 -11.57
N PRO A 119 -12.32 -14.24 -10.83
CA PRO A 119 -13.60 -13.58 -10.58
C PRO A 119 -14.17 -13.12 -11.93
N LYS A 120 -15.46 -13.36 -12.16
CA LYS A 120 -16.14 -12.96 -13.41
C LYS A 120 -17.17 -11.87 -13.21
N ASP A 121 -17.43 -11.49 -11.95
CA ASP A 121 -18.43 -10.51 -11.58
C ASP A 121 -17.80 -9.24 -11.00
N ALA A 122 -18.36 -8.10 -11.41
CA ALA A 122 -17.85 -6.77 -11.05
C ALA A 122 -17.94 -6.51 -9.53
N VAL A 123 -18.96 -7.05 -8.86
CA VAL A 123 -19.15 -6.88 -7.41
C VAL A 123 -18.05 -7.57 -6.61
N SER A 124 -17.70 -8.82 -6.95
CA SER A 124 -16.56 -9.50 -6.32
C SER A 124 -15.26 -8.74 -6.57
N ASN A 125 -15.02 -8.26 -7.80
CA ASN A 125 -13.83 -7.45 -8.11
C ASN A 125 -13.75 -6.17 -7.28
N LEU A 126 -14.87 -5.47 -7.08
CA LEU A 126 -14.92 -4.29 -6.22
C LEU A 126 -14.67 -4.65 -4.74
N SER A 127 -15.23 -5.77 -4.27
CA SER A 127 -14.94 -6.30 -2.93
C SER A 127 -13.45 -6.62 -2.79
N TYR A 128 -12.79 -7.18 -3.81
CA TYR A 128 -11.36 -7.43 -3.80
C TYR A 128 -10.55 -6.13 -3.70
N VAL A 129 -10.94 -5.07 -4.42
CA VAL A 129 -10.30 -3.75 -4.29
C VAL A 129 -10.42 -3.23 -2.87
N LEU A 130 -11.62 -3.26 -2.28
CA LEU A 130 -11.85 -2.79 -0.91
C LEU A 130 -11.09 -3.61 0.13
N THR A 131 -11.06 -4.94 -0.01
CA THR A 131 -10.27 -5.81 0.86
C THR A 131 -8.79 -5.44 0.83
N ASN A 132 -8.24 -5.17 -0.36
CA ASN A 132 -6.85 -4.74 -0.51
C ASN A 132 -6.59 -3.30 -0.02
N ALA A 133 -7.59 -2.42 -0.08
CA ALA A 133 -7.51 -1.10 0.55
C ALA A 133 -7.39 -1.22 2.08
N ILE A 134 -8.22 -2.07 2.70
CA ILE A 134 -8.20 -2.35 4.15
C ILE A 134 -6.87 -2.99 4.56
N TYR A 135 -6.42 -3.98 3.78
CA TYR A 135 -5.09 -4.58 3.93
C TYR A 135 -4.00 -3.50 4.02
N GLY A 136 -3.95 -2.62 3.01
CA GLY A 136 -2.97 -1.56 2.90
C GLY A 136 -3.04 -0.57 4.06
N LEU A 137 -4.25 -0.19 4.48
CA LEU A 137 -4.48 0.67 5.64
C LEU A 137 -3.93 0.06 6.93
N ILE A 138 -4.18 -1.23 7.16
CA ILE A 138 -3.68 -1.96 8.34
C ILE A 138 -2.16 -2.02 8.32
N CYS A 139 -1.56 -2.43 7.19
CA CYS A 139 -0.11 -2.49 7.05
C CYS A 139 0.54 -1.12 7.23
N GLY A 140 0.02 -0.08 6.58
CA GLY A 140 0.54 1.29 6.71
C GLY A 140 0.48 1.80 8.14
N THR A 141 -0.64 1.54 8.83
CA THR A 141 -0.80 1.87 10.25
C THR A 141 0.17 1.10 11.13
N ALA A 142 0.31 -0.21 10.92
CA ALA A 142 1.24 -1.05 11.66
C ALA A 142 2.69 -0.60 11.47
N ILE A 143 3.11 -0.32 10.23
CA ILE A 143 4.46 0.17 9.92
C ILE A 143 4.72 1.51 10.63
N ALA A 144 3.81 2.47 10.48
CA ALA A 144 3.97 3.80 11.06
C ALA A 144 3.91 3.81 12.60
N LYS A 145 3.11 2.93 13.21
CA LYS A 145 2.90 2.90 14.67
C LYS A 145 3.81 1.94 15.40
N LEU A 146 4.30 0.87 14.78
CA LEU A 146 5.17 -0.12 15.42
C LEU A 146 6.65 0.09 15.08
N GLY A 147 6.97 0.69 13.94
CA GLY A 147 8.34 1.00 13.55
C GLY A 147 8.98 2.05 14.46
N ASP A 148 10.27 1.88 14.74
CA ASP A 148 11.12 2.84 15.45
C ASP A 148 11.44 4.05 14.56
N ASP A 149 11.71 5.21 15.14
CA ASP A 149 11.96 6.46 14.38
C ASP A 149 13.22 6.35 13.51
N SER A 150 14.22 5.59 13.97
CA SER A 150 15.45 5.33 13.21
C SER A 150 15.24 4.63 11.86
N LEU A 151 14.07 4.03 11.62
CA LEU A 151 13.73 3.41 10.34
C LEU A 151 13.28 4.42 9.28
N PHE A 152 12.91 5.63 9.69
CA PHE A 152 12.30 6.68 8.86
C PHE A 152 13.19 7.92 8.72
N ASP A 153 14.29 8.00 9.49
CA ASP A 153 15.35 9.02 9.36
C ASP A 153 16.24 8.78 8.12
N VAL A 154 15.60 8.51 6.98
CA VAL A 154 16.28 8.54 5.69
C VAL A 154 16.05 9.95 5.15
N GLU A 155 17.12 10.69 4.82
CA GLU A 155 16.98 11.97 4.13
C GLU A 155 16.02 11.78 2.94
N PRO A 156 14.93 12.57 2.85
CA PRO A 156 14.02 12.46 1.73
C PRO A 156 14.82 12.65 0.45
N LEU A 157 14.75 11.68 -0.46
CA LEU A 157 15.49 11.71 -1.72
C LEU A 157 15.19 12.99 -2.55
N ASN A 158 14.06 13.64 -2.24
CA ASN A 158 13.56 14.83 -2.91
C ASN A 158 14.30 16.13 -2.52
N ASP A 159 15.08 16.15 -1.43
CA ASP A 159 15.86 17.34 -1.02
C ASP A 159 17.23 17.43 -1.72
N GLN A 160 17.63 16.40 -2.47
CA GLN A 160 18.95 16.36 -3.13
C GLN A 160 18.98 17.04 -4.50
N LEU A 161 17.83 17.46 -5.03
CA LEU A 161 17.74 18.27 -6.24
C LEU A 161 17.22 19.65 -5.87
N LYS A 162 18.12 20.55 -5.48
CA LYS A 162 17.81 21.98 -5.59
C LYS A 162 17.42 22.22 -7.06
N PRO A 163 16.27 22.85 -7.36
CA PRO A 163 15.91 23.17 -8.73
C PRO A 163 17.08 23.87 -9.42
N THR A 164 17.55 23.30 -10.53
CA THR A 164 18.61 23.94 -11.35
C THR A 164 18.06 25.18 -12.06
N GLU A 165 16.75 25.27 -12.19
CA GLU A 165 16.01 26.40 -12.76
C GLU A 165 15.00 26.89 -11.73
N GLU A 166 14.90 28.22 -11.58
CA GLU A 166 13.89 28.85 -10.74
C GLU A 166 12.49 28.48 -11.25
N THR A 167 11.58 28.20 -10.32
CA THR A 167 10.19 27.96 -10.70
C THR A 167 9.54 29.25 -11.20
N SER A 168 8.50 29.15 -12.03
CA SER A 168 7.75 30.32 -12.51
C SER A 168 7.16 31.16 -11.37
N GLU A 169 6.85 30.55 -10.22
CA GLU A 169 6.40 31.24 -9.01
C GLU A 169 7.52 32.00 -8.28
N GLU A 170 8.74 31.44 -8.26
CA GLU A 170 9.92 32.11 -7.70
C GLU A 170 10.38 33.28 -8.59
N VAL A 171 10.36 33.08 -9.91
CA VAL A 171 10.55 34.14 -10.90
C VAL A 171 9.53 35.25 -10.71
N TYR A 172 8.25 34.92 -10.54
CA TYR A 172 7.19 35.90 -10.26
C TYR A 172 7.38 36.63 -8.92
N ARG A 173 7.84 35.94 -7.87
CA ARG A 173 8.17 36.58 -6.58
C ARG A 173 9.32 37.57 -6.70
N GLY A 174 10.37 37.22 -7.45
CA GLY A 174 11.49 38.11 -7.75
C GLY A 174 11.04 39.43 -8.39
N PHE A 175 10.12 39.35 -9.35
CA PHE A 175 9.52 40.53 -9.98
C PHE A 175 8.78 41.44 -8.99
N TYR A 176 8.03 40.88 -8.02
CA TYR A 176 7.35 41.70 -7.01
C TYR A 176 8.32 42.35 -6.01
N THR A 177 9.39 41.65 -5.61
CA THR A 177 10.40 42.22 -4.70
C THR A 177 11.23 43.33 -5.35
N ASP A 178 11.46 43.27 -6.67
CA ASP A 178 12.12 44.36 -7.42
C ASP A 178 11.21 45.58 -7.62
N ILE A 179 9.90 45.38 -7.72
CA ILE A 179 8.91 46.47 -7.80
C ILE A 179 8.78 47.22 -6.45
N ASP A 180 8.84 46.50 -5.32
CA ASP A 180 8.76 47.14 -3.99
C ASP A 180 10.05 47.91 -3.63
N THR A 181 11.22 47.43 -4.05
CA THR A 181 12.48 48.14 -3.83
C THR A 181 12.61 49.40 -4.69
N THR A 182 12.11 49.40 -5.92
CA THR A 182 12.11 50.60 -6.78
C THR A 182 11.11 51.68 -6.33
N ASN A 183 9.99 51.30 -5.71
CA ASN A 183 9.04 52.27 -5.14
C ASN A 183 9.51 52.91 -3.82
N THR A 184 10.49 52.32 -3.13
CA THR A 184 11.00 52.87 -1.86
C THR A 184 12.04 53.99 -2.08
N ILE A 185 12.65 54.08 -3.28
CA ILE A 185 13.69 55.09 -3.60
C ILE A 185 13.07 56.41 -4.13
N GLY A 186 11.77 56.43 -4.44
CA GLY A 186 11.05 57.61 -4.96
C GLY A 186 10.45 58.58 -3.93
N SER A 187 10.59 58.32 -2.62
CA SER A 187 9.85 59.01 -1.56
C SER A 187 10.67 60.03 -0.74
N THR A 188 11.79 60.55 -1.25
CA THR A 188 12.70 61.44 -0.47
C THR A 188 12.76 62.89 -0.95
N TYR A 189 11.78 63.39 -1.69
CA TYR A 189 11.69 64.83 -2.00
C TYR A 189 10.29 65.38 -1.70
N HIS A 190 10.09 65.83 -0.46
CA HIS A 190 9.19 66.93 -0.10
C HIS A 190 9.62 67.55 1.23
#